data_AF-A0A8S3D0Q6-F1
#
_entry.id   AF-A0A8S3D0Q6-F1
#
_cell.length_a   1.000
_cell.length_b   1.000
_cell.length_c   1.000
_cell.angle_alpha   90.00
_cell.angle_beta   90.00
_cell.angle_gamma   90.00
#
_symmetry.space_group_name_H-M   'P 1'
#
loop_
_entity.id
_entity.type
_entity.pdbx_description
1 polymer ?
#
loop_
_entity_poly.entity_id
_entity_poly.type
_entity_poly.pdbx_seq_one_letter_code
_entity_poly.pdbx_strand_id
1 'polypeptide(L)'
;MIISYVRVGGLQMIKELYPYSLANTTLLNDTLCGVPPEDYFSIIRPLNSSNGPPWVGIFGMTILSICDQVIVQRALAAKNLTHARAGCIVASYLKFLPLFLMIIPDEIGCSTPQTCKEICGNAASCTDIAYPLIVIKLMPCGLRGLMLACMIAALMTSLTSIFNSSSTIFTIDIWQRFRARAPQWELLIV
;
A
#
# COMPACT_ATOMS: atom_id res chain seq x y z
N MET A 1 1.30 2.36 -17.50
CA MET A 1 2.16 1.21 -17.85
C MET A 1 2.35 1.01 -19.36
N ILE A 2 1.36 0.68 -20.20
CA ILE A 2 1.60 0.35 -21.63
C ILE A 2 2.29 1.50 -22.38
N ILE A 3 1.82 2.73 -22.20
CA ILE A 3 2.40 3.91 -22.88
C ILE A 3 3.85 4.16 -22.45
N SER A 4 4.15 4.14 -21.15
CA SER A 4 5.53 4.30 -20.64
C SER A 4 6.43 3.12 -21.04
N TYR A 5 5.92 1.90 -21.00
CA TYR A 5 6.66 0.68 -21.35
C TYR A 5 7.01 0.66 -22.85
N VAL A 6 6.09 1.09 -23.72
CA VAL A 6 6.33 1.29 -25.15
C VAL A 6 7.32 2.43 -25.39
N ARG A 7 7.22 3.52 -24.62
CA ARG A 7 8.11 4.69 -24.75
C ARG A 7 9.55 4.40 -24.34
N VAL A 8 9.74 3.55 -23.32
CA VAL A 8 11.06 3.11 -22.87
C VAL A 8 11.61 1.96 -23.73
N GLY A 9 10.80 1.30 -24.57
CA GLY A 9 11.27 0.24 -25.47
C GLY A 9 11.36 -1.15 -24.83
N GLY A 10 10.60 -1.39 -23.76
CA GLY A 10 10.47 -2.70 -23.10
C GLY A 10 11.38 -2.93 -21.89
N LEU A 11 11.29 -4.12 -21.30
CA LEU A 11 11.94 -4.47 -20.02
C LEU A 11 13.47 -4.42 -20.08
N GLN A 12 14.05 -4.75 -21.24
CA GLN A 12 15.49 -4.82 -21.44
C GLN A 12 16.11 -3.43 -21.39
N MET A 13 15.50 -2.48 -22.09
CA MET A 13 15.91 -1.09 -22.08
C MET A 13 15.68 -0.42 -20.71
N ILE A 14 14.63 -0.81 -19.96
CA ILE A 14 14.47 -0.37 -18.57
C ILE A 14 15.67 -0.79 -17.72
N LYS A 15 16.16 -2.03 -17.86
CA LYS A 15 17.33 -2.50 -17.08
C LYS A 15 18.59 -1.70 -17.39
N GLU A 16 18.76 -1.29 -18.63
CA GLU A 16 19.94 -0.54 -19.08
C GLU A 16 19.85 0.96 -18.74
N LEU A 17 18.66 1.56 -18.81
CA LEU A 17 18.46 3.00 -18.57
C LEU A 17 18.26 3.38 -17.10
N TYR A 18 17.76 2.46 -16.26
CA TYR A 18 17.52 2.71 -14.84
C TYR A 18 18.74 3.21 -14.04
N PRO A 19 19.97 2.67 -14.19
CA PRO A 19 21.13 3.20 -13.46
C PRO A 19 21.47 4.65 -13.84
N TYR A 20 21.02 5.13 -15.00
CA TYR A 20 21.26 6.49 -15.49
C TYR A 20 20.05 7.41 -15.32
N SER A 21 18.95 6.95 -14.71
CA SER A 21 17.76 7.77 -14.46
C SER A 21 18.00 8.71 -13.28
N LEU A 22 18.71 9.82 -13.53
CA LEU A 22 18.92 10.90 -12.57
C LEU A 22 18.09 12.11 -12.99
N ALA A 23 17.42 12.73 -12.01
CA ALA A 23 16.73 13.98 -12.24
C ALA A 23 17.75 15.10 -12.51
N ASN A 24 17.47 15.96 -13.50
CA ASN A 24 18.40 17.04 -13.90
C ASN A 24 18.73 18.02 -12.75
N THR A 25 17.91 18.04 -11.68
CA THR A 25 18.07 18.89 -10.50
C THR A 25 19.03 18.34 -9.43
N THR A 26 19.31 17.03 -9.39
CA THR A 26 20.25 16.45 -8.40
C THR A 26 21.71 16.66 -8.80
N LEU A 27 21.98 16.75 -10.10
CA LEU A 27 23.29 17.11 -10.66
C LEU A 27 23.74 18.53 -10.26
N LEU A 28 22.81 19.40 -9.87
CA LEU A 28 23.09 20.80 -9.51
C LEU A 28 23.41 21.02 -8.03
N ASN A 29 22.97 20.12 -7.14
CA ASN A 29 23.04 20.32 -5.68
C ASN A 29 23.94 19.32 -4.93
N ASP A 30 24.61 18.40 -5.65
CA ASP A 30 25.58 17.43 -5.10
C ASP A 30 25.06 16.61 -3.90
N THR A 31 23.73 16.45 -3.82
CA THR A 31 23.09 15.61 -2.81
C THR A 31 22.95 14.20 -3.37
N LEU A 32 23.41 13.19 -2.61
CA LEU A 32 23.20 11.76 -2.86
C LEU A 32 21.71 11.32 -2.95
N CYS A 33 20.77 12.25 -2.75
CA CYS A 33 19.34 12.00 -2.86
C CYS A 33 18.96 11.80 -4.34
N GLY A 34 18.31 10.69 -4.67
CA GLY A 34 17.86 10.38 -6.03
C GLY A 34 18.82 9.54 -6.88
N VAL A 35 19.95 9.08 -6.33
CA VAL A 35 20.80 8.08 -6.99
C VAL A 35 20.18 6.69 -6.79
N PRO A 36 19.99 5.88 -7.86
CA PRO A 36 19.46 4.53 -7.71
C PRO A 36 20.43 3.68 -6.86
N PRO A 37 19.96 2.99 -5.80
CA PRO A 37 20.79 2.14 -4.97
C PRO A 37 21.27 0.92 -5.76
N GLU A 38 22.45 0.38 -5.47
CA GLU A 38 23.03 -0.75 -6.22
C GLU A 38 22.16 -2.03 -6.22
N ASP A 39 21.31 -2.18 -5.20
CA ASP A 39 20.31 -3.26 -5.03
C ASP A 39 18.94 -2.93 -5.66
N TYR A 40 18.92 -2.25 -6.81
CA TYR A 40 17.68 -1.74 -7.41
C TYR A 40 16.77 -2.83 -7.98
N PHE A 41 17.31 -3.96 -8.48
CA PHE A 41 16.54 -5.08 -9.02
C PHE A 41 16.36 -6.27 -8.06
N SER A 42 16.91 -6.20 -6.85
CA SER A 42 16.74 -7.25 -5.85
C SER A 42 15.52 -6.95 -4.97
N ILE A 43 14.46 -7.77 -5.16
CA ILE A 43 13.27 -7.76 -4.29
C ILE A 43 13.63 -8.27 -2.89
N ILE A 44 14.51 -9.28 -2.82
CA ILE A 44 15.00 -9.86 -1.58
C ILE A 44 16.31 -9.16 -1.21
N ARG A 45 16.25 -8.28 -0.21
CA ARG A 45 17.42 -7.48 0.22
C ARG A 45 18.17 -8.12 1.38
N PRO A 46 19.51 -8.03 1.42
CA PRO A 46 20.31 -8.52 2.53
C PRO A 46 20.06 -7.70 3.81
N LEU A 47 20.38 -8.28 4.97
CA LEU A 47 20.17 -7.66 6.29
C LEU A 47 20.93 -6.34 6.50
N ASN A 48 22.01 -6.13 5.73
CA ASN A 48 22.89 -4.97 5.86
C ASN A 48 22.53 -3.80 4.91
N SER A 49 21.40 -3.89 4.20
CA SER A 49 20.98 -2.81 3.30
C SER A 49 20.27 -1.70 4.09
N SER A 50 20.75 -0.46 3.99
CA SER A 50 20.10 0.72 4.59
C SER A 50 18.84 1.16 3.84
N ASN A 51 18.59 0.58 2.67
CA ASN A 51 17.53 1.00 1.76
C ASN A 51 16.45 -0.07 1.76
N GLY A 52 15.31 0.20 2.41
CA GLY A 52 14.13 -0.68 2.40
C GLY A 52 14.18 -1.88 3.37
N PRO A 53 13.05 -2.58 3.56
CA PRO A 53 12.97 -3.70 4.49
C PRO A 53 13.79 -4.90 3.98
N PRO A 54 14.61 -5.53 4.84
CA PRO A 54 15.36 -6.73 4.47
C PRO A 54 14.42 -7.92 4.27
N TRP A 55 14.97 -9.02 3.73
CA TRP A 55 14.21 -10.27 3.52
C TRP A 55 13.42 -10.73 4.75
N VAL A 56 13.97 -10.54 5.95
CA VAL A 56 13.29 -10.85 7.22
C VAL A 56 12.02 -10.02 7.42
N GLY A 57 12.03 -8.75 7.01
CA GLY A 57 10.85 -7.90 7.07
C GLY A 57 9.72 -8.41 6.16
N ILE A 58 10.07 -8.97 4.99
CA ILE A 58 9.09 -9.57 4.08
C ILE A 58 8.42 -10.79 4.73
N PHE A 59 9.20 -11.67 5.38
CA PHE A 59 8.65 -12.80 6.14
C PHE A 59 7.89 -12.37 7.40
N GLY A 60 8.32 -11.31 8.09
CA GLY A 60 7.58 -10.76 9.24
C GLY A 60 6.20 -10.26 8.84
N MET A 61 6.09 -9.57 7.69
CA MET A 61 4.81 -9.07 7.17
C MET A 61 3.84 -10.20 6.78
N THR A 62 4.32 -11.33 6.26
CA THR A 62 3.44 -12.47 5.94
C THR A 62 2.85 -13.10 7.20
N ILE A 63 3.64 -13.22 8.27
CA ILE A 63 3.16 -13.72 9.57
C ILE A 63 2.10 -12.78 10.16
N LEU A 64 2.36 -11.47 10.16
CA LEU A 64 1.40 -10.47 10.64
C LEU A 64 0.06 -10.55 9.89
N SER A 65 0.11 -10.85 8.59
CA SER A 65 -1.10 -10.96 7.76
C SER A 65 -1.97 -12.17 8.09
N ILE A 66 -1.41 -13.25 8.66
CA ILE A 66 -2.18 -14.46 9.01
C ILE A 66 -2.94 -14.27 10.32
N CYS A 67 -2.41 -13.44 11.22
CA CYS A 67 -3.00 -13.15 12.53
C CYS A 67 -3.95 -11.94 12.52
N ASP A 68 -4.28 -11.40 11.35
CA ASP A 68 -5.17 -10.24 11.25
C ASP A 68 -6.63 -10.65 11.45
N GLN A 69 -7.20 -10.16 12.56
CA GLN A 69 -8.58 -10.41 12.96
C GLN A 69 -9.59 -10.03 11.88
N VAL A 70 -9.32 -8.98 11.09
CA VAL A 70 -10.22 -8.54 10.02
C VAL A 70 -10.35 -9.62 8.94
N ILE A 71 -9.23 -10.27 8.57
CA ILE A 71 -9.21 -11.30 7.53
C ILE A 71 -9.90 -12.58 8.03
N VAL A 72 -9.64 -12.97 9.28
CA VAL A 72 -10.25 -14.14 9.91
C VAL A 72 -11.77 -13.97 10.00
N GLN A 73 -12.25 -12.80 10.44
CA GLN A 73 -13.69 -12.50 10.52
C GLN A 73 -14.38 -12.61 9.16
N ARG A 74 -13.74 -12.11 8.08
CA ARG A 74 -14.28 -12.22 6.71
C ARG A 74 -14.32 -13.67 6.21
N ALA A 75 -13.35 -14.51 6.59
CA ALA A 75 -13.35 -15.92 6.24
C ALA A 75 -14.44 -16.70 7.00
N LEU A 76 -14.70 -16.37 8.26
CA LEU A 76 -15.73 -17.00 9.10
C LEU A 76 -17.16 -16.62 8.68
N ALA A 77 -17.35 -15.46 8.07
CA ALA A 77 -18.65 -15.04 7.52
C ALA A 77 -19.05 -15.81 6.23
N ALA A 78 -18.15 -16.63 5.66
CA ALA A 78 -18.44 -17.41 4.48
C ALA A 78 -19.35 -18.61 4.79
N LYS A 79 -20.30 -18.90 3.89
CA LYS A 79 -21.27 -19.99 4.05
C LYS A 79 -20.63 -21.37 4.20
N ASN A 80 -19.52 -21.63 3.50
CA ASN A 80 -18.82 -22.92 3.47
C ASN A 80 -17.31 -22.69 3.34
N LEU A 81 -16.51 -23.67 3.79
CA LEU A 81 -15.04 -23.64 3.65
C LEU A 81 -14.60 -23.51 2.18
N THR A 82 -15.31 -24.15 1.25
CA THR A 82 -15.03 -24.04 -0.19
C THR A 82 -15.22 -22.61 -0.70
N HIS A 83 -16.24 -21.89 -0.23
CA HIS A 83 -16.45 -20.48 -0.60
C HIS A 83 -15.42 -19.55 0.04
N ALA A 84 -15.03 -19.82 1.30
CA ALA A 84 -13.95 -19.07 1.94
C ALA A 84 -12.64 -19.20 1.15
N ARG A 85 -12.26 -20.44 0.76
CA ARG A 85 -11.06 -20.70 -0.03
C ARG A 85 -11.12 -20.07 -1.42
N ALA A 86 -12.24 -20.23 -2.14
CA ALA A 86 -12.43 -19.61 -3.45
C ALA A 86 -12.36 -18.08 -3.36
N GLY A 87 -12.97 -17.48 -2.33
CA GLY A 87 -12.91 -16.05 -2.05
C GLY A 87 -11.47 -15.57 -1.82
N CYS A 88 -10.68 -16.29 -1.03
CA CYS A 88 -9.27 -15.96 -0.80
C CYS A 88 -8.42 -16.04 -2.09
N ILE A 89 -8.69 -17.01 -2.97
CA ILE A 89 -7.98 -17.14 -4.26
C ILE A 89 -8.32 -15.95 -5.16
N VAL A 90 -9.61 -15.60 -5.29
CA VAL A 90 -10.06 -14.44 -6.08
C VAL A 90 -9.50 -13.13 -5.51
N ALA A 91 -9.54 -12.96 -4.20
CA ALA A 91 -8.97 -11.79 -3.54
C ALA A 91 -7.46 -11.67 -3.78
N SER A 92 -6.72 -12.78 -3.71
CA SER A 92 -5.29 -12.81 -4.02
C SER A 92 -5.04 -12.39 -5.46
N TYR A 93 -5.81 -12.91 -6.42
CA TYR A 93 -5.70 -12.54 -7.83
C TYR A 93 -5.97 -11.03 -8.05
N LEU A 94 -7.02 -10.49 -7.43
CA LEU A 94 -7.33 -9.06 -7.50
C LEU A 94 -6.27 -8.17 -6.83
N LYS A 95 -5.59 -8.65 -5.77
CA LYS A 95 -4.49 -7.91 -5.11
C LYS A 95 -3.22 -7.81 -5.94
N PHE A 96 -3.04 -8.65 -6.96
CA PHE A 96 -1.94 -8.47 -7.92
C PHE A 96 -2.22 -7.37 -8.95
N LEU A 97 -3.48 -6.99 -9.14
CA LEU A 97 -3.89 -6.02 -10.15
C LEU A 97 -3.27 -4.62 -9.94
N PRO A 98 -3.20 -4.07 -8.70
CA PRO A 98 -2.50 -2.81 -8.43
C PRO A 98 -1.04 -2.78 -8.89
N LEU A 99 -0.31 -3.90 -8.83
CA LEU A 99 1.08 -3.96 -9.30
C LEU A 99 1.20 -3.59 -10.78
N PHE A 100 0.26 -4.05 -11.61
CA PHE A 100 0.23 -3.78 -13.05
C PHE A 100 -0.36 -2.41 -13.38
N LEU A 101 -1.24 -1.87 -12.53
CA LEU A 101 -1.82 -0.54 -12.73
C LEU A 101 -0.89 0.60 -12.26
N MET A 102 -0.13 0.39 -11.18
CA MET A 102 0.58 1.46 -10.46
C MET A 102 2.04 1.69 -10.91
N ILE A 103 2.49 1.08 -12.00
CA ILE A 103 3.85 1.36 -12.53
C ILE A 103 3.90 2.82 -13.00
N ILE A 104 4.70 3.58 -12.25
CA ILE A 104 4.65 5.02 -12.01
C ILE A 104 4.86 5.85 -13.30
N PRO A 105 4.09 6.94 -13.49
CA PRO A 105 4.50 8.05 -14.36
C PRO A 105 5.61 8.87 -13.69
N ASP A 106 6.69 9.17 -14.43
CA ASP A 106 7.94 9.83 -13.99
C ASP A 106 7.80 11.17 -13.22
N GLU A 107 6.61 11.76 -13.11
CA GLU A 107 6.47 13.17 -12.76
C GLU A 107 6.32 13.50 -11.26
N ILE A 108 6.26 12.52 -10.35
CA ILE A 108 5.86 12.81 -8.94
C ILE A 108 6.92 12.40 -7.89
N GLY A 109 8.10 11.97 -8.31
CA GLY A 109 9.25 11.91 -7.41
C GLY A 109 9.74 13.34 -7.12
N CYS A 110 9.50 13.87 -5.93
CA CYS A 110 10.20 15.08 -5.51
C CYS A 110 11.69 14.75 -5.40
N SER A 111 12.46 15.24 -6.38
CA SER A 111 13.89 14.98 -6.52
C SER A 111 14.73 15.72 -5.48
N THR A 112 14.27 16.90 -5.05
CA THR A 112 14.98 17.78 -4.11
C THR A 112 14.21 17.95 -2.80
N PRO A 113 14.87 17.85 -1.63
CA PRO A 113 14.22 17.89 -0.32
C PRO A 113 13.51 19.22 -0.01
N GLN A 114 13.96 20.33 -0.61
CA GLN A 114 13.33 21.64 -0.50
C GLN A 114 11.97 21.66 -1.23
N THR A 115 11.95 21.20 -2.47
CA THR A 115 10.73 21.07 -3.29
C THR A 115 9.75 20.05 -2.67
N CYS A 116 10.28 18.97 -2.09
CA CYS A 116 9.51 17.97 -1.35
C CYS A 116 8.83 18.59 -0.11
N LYS A 117 9.54 19.45 0.63
CA LYS A 117 8.99 20.14 1.80
C LYS A 117 7.89 21.15 1.44
N GLU A 118 8.04 21.85 0.32
CA GLU A 118 7.03 22.81 -0.16
C GLU A 118 5.74 22.12 -0.64
N ILE A 119 5.85 21.01 -1.38
CA ILE A 119 4.70 20.33 -1.97
C ILE A 119 4.02 19.38 -0.96
N CYS A 120 4.80 18.72 -0.10
CA CYS A 120 4.35 17.58 0.70
C CYS A 120 4.45 17.81 2.21
N GLY A 121 5.02 18.93 2.65
CA GLY A 121 5.26 19.21 4.07
C GLY A 121 6.30 18.29 4.73
N ASN A 122 6.89 17.36 3.98
CA ASN A 122 7.88 16.39 4.44
C ASN A 122 9.11 16.47 3.53
N ALA A 123 10.29 16.63 4.12
CA ALA A 123 11.55 16.71 3.37
C ALA A 123 12.06 15.33 2.89
N ALA A 124 11.55 14.23 3.46
CA ALA A 124 12.05 12.89 3.19
C ALA A 124 11.33 12.17 2.03
N SER A 125 10.00 12.32 1.91
CA SER A 125 9.25 11.65 0.84
C SER A 125 7.82 12.18 0.68
N CYS A 126 7.32 12.16 -0.56
CA CYS A 126 5.93 12.43 -0.92
C CYS A 126 5.10 11.16 -1.20
N THR A 127 5.60 9.99 -0.82
CA THR A 127 5.03 8.69 -1.24
C THR A 127 3.54 8.55 -0.93
N ASP A 128 3.10 9.03 0.24
CA ASP A 128 1.70 8.88 0.68
C ASP A 128 0.71 9.72 -0.13
N ILE A 129 1.15 10.87 -0.66
CA ILE A 129 0.30 11.78 -1.45
C ILE A 129 0.50 11.61 -2.95
N ALA A 130 1.51 10.85 -3.38
CA ALA A 130 1.85 10.66 -4.77
C ALA A 130 0.66 10.08 -5.55
N TYR A 131 0.06 8.99 -5.05
CA TYR A 131 -1.05 8.33 -5.74
C TYR A 131 -2.30 9.23 -5.91
N PRO A 132 -2.83 9.91 -4.86
CA PRO A 132 -3.88 10.90 -5.02
C PRO A 132 -3.55 12.01 -6.03
N LEU A 133 -2.29 12.47 -6.06
CA LEU A 133 -1.86 13.54 -6.96
C LEU A 133 -1.84 13.08 -8.43
N ILE A 134 -1.41 11.84 -8.71
CA ILE A 134 -1.49 11.23 -10.05
C ILE A 134 -2.93 11.25 -10.54
N VAL A 135 -3.85 10.77 -9.70
CA VAL A 135 -5.29 10.67 -10.02
C VAL A 135 -5.87 12.04 -10.36
N ILE A 136 -5.50 13.06 -9.59
CA ILE A 136 -5.96 14.44 -9.77
C ILE A 136 -5.43 15.06 -11.07
N LYS A 137 -4.16 14.80 -11.42
CA LYS A 137 -3.48 15.42 -12.56
C LYS A 137 -3.78 14.74 -13.90
N LEU A 138 -3.89 13.41 -13.92
CA LEU A 138 -3.98 12.65 -15.17
C LEU A 138 -5.42 12.32 -15.61
N MET A 139 -6.40 12.34 -14.71
CA MET A 139 -7.75 11.88 -15.05
C MET A 139 -8.65 13.00 -15.61
N PRO A 140 -9.47 12.69 -16.64
CA PRO A 140 -10.40 13.65 -17.22
C PRO A 140 -11.54 13.99 -16.25
N CYS A 141 -12.22 15.11 -16.53
CA CYS A 141 -13.41 15.56 -15.80
C CYS A 141 -14.48 14.45 -15.77
N GLY A 142 -15.12 14.26 -14.62
CA GLY A 142 -16.04 13.14 -14.37
C GLY A 142 -15.35 11.93 -13.74
N LEU A 143 -14.38 11.31 -14.43
CA LEU A 143 -13.68 10.12 -13.91
C LEU A 143 -12.84 10.46 -12.66
N ARG A 144 -12.28 11.67 -12.59
CA ARG A 144 -11.60 12.19 -11.40
C ARG A 144 -12.50 12.16 -10.15
N GLY A 145 -13.76 12.56 -10.28
CA GLY A 145 -14.72 12.54 -9.18
C GLY A 145 -15.07 11.12 -8.74
N LEU A 146 -15.26 10.21 -9.70
CA LEU A 146 -15.50 8.80 -9.43
C LEU A 146 -14.36 8.17 -8.61
N MET A 147 -13.12 8.42 -9.00
CA MET A 147 -11.97 7.83 -8.31
C MET A 147 -11.76 8.40 -6.91
N LEU A 148 -11.97 9.71 -6.72
CA LEU A 148 -11.96 10.31 -5.37
C LEU A 148 -13.05 9.71 -4.47
N ALA A 149 -14.26 9.50 -5.01
CA ALA A 149 -15.33 8.83 -4.27
C ALA A 149 -14.95 7.38 -3.91
N CYS A 150 -14.38 6.61 -4.85
CA CYS A 150 -13.88 5.26 -4.58
C CYS A 150 -12.81 5.23 -3.50
N MET A 151 -11.90 6.22 -3.46
CA MET A 151 -10.87 6.31 -2.42
C MET A 151 -11.48 6.54 -1.04
N ILE A 152 -12.45 7.47 -0.92
CA ILE A 152 -13.15 7.71 0.34
C ILE A 152 -13.94 6.47 0.79
N ALA A 153 -14.63 5.80 -0.13
CA ALA A 153 -15.36 4.57 0.15
C ALA A 153 -14.44 3.43 0.64
N ALA A 154 -13.26 3.29 0.02
CA ALA A 154 -12.24 2.33 0.44
C ALA A 154 -11.71 2.64 1.84
N LEU A 155 -11.45 3.92 2.15
CA LEU A 155 -11.03 4.36 3.48
C LEU A 155 -12.10 4.05 4.53
N MET A 156 -13.37 4.36 4.25
CA MET A 156 -14.48 4.05 5.15
C MET A 156 -14.60 2.53 5.40
N THR A 157 -14.43 1.71 4.36
CA THR A 157 -14.47 0.24 4.49
C THR A 157 -13.37 -0.28 5.43
N SER A 158 -12.16 0.28 5.32
CA SER A 158 -11.03 -0.07 6.19
C SER A 158 -11.28 0.36 7.63
N LEU A 159 -11.75 1.60 7.85
CA LEU A 159 -12.08 2.13 9.18
C LEU A 159 -13.18 1.30 9.85
N THR A 160 -14.27 0.99 9.15
CA THR A 160 -15.34 0.12 9.67
C THR A 160 -14.81 -1.26 10.05
N SER A 161 -13.91 -1.84 9.26
CA SER A 161 -13.32 -3.15 9.56
C SER A 161 -12.44 -3.10 10.83
N ILE A 162 -11.64 -2.05 10.98
CA ILE A 162 -10.81 -1.84 12.18
C ILE A 162 -11.71 -1.70 13.40
N PHE A 163 -12.72 -0.82 13.37
CA PHE A 163 -13.63 -0.63 14.50
C PHE A 163 -14.39 -1.91 14.88
N ASN A 164 -14.85 -2.69 13.90
CA ASN A 164 -15.50 -3.98 14.17
C ASN A 164 -14.55 -4.97 14.87
N SER A 165 -13.31 -5.05 14.40
CA SER A 165 -12.31 -5.95 14.99
C SER A 165 -11.92 -5.51 16.41
N SER A 166 -11.71 -4.21 16.64
CA SER A 166 -11.41 -3.64 17.96
C SER A 166 -12.57 -3.81 18.95
N SER A 167 -13.81 -3.59 18.51
CA SER A 167 -14.99 -3.81 19.35
C SER A 167 -15.14 -5.29 19.73
N THR A 168 -14.84 -6.22 18.81
CA THR A 168 -14.87 -7.67 19.12
C THR A 168 -13.82 -8.03 20.18
N ILE A 169 -12.59 -7.52 20.03
CA ILE A 169 -11.51 -7.74 21.01
C ILE A 169 -11.92 -7.18 22.38
N PHE A 170 -12.51 -5.98 22.40
CA PHE A 170 -12.94 -5.37 23.65
C PHE A 170 -14.10 -6.13 24.32
N THR A 171 -15.17 -6.45 23.57
CA THR A 171 -16.37 -7.09 24.10
C THR A 171 -16.15 -8.56 24.48
N ILE A 172 -15.41 -9.32 23.67
CA ILE A 172 -15.20 -10.75 23.91
C ILE A 172 -13.97 -10.99 24.81
N ASP A 173 -12.81 -10.41 24.50
CA ASP A 173 -11.58 -10.76 25.20
C ASP A 173 -11.42 -10.04 26.54
N ILE A 174 -11.94 -8.80 26.65
CA ILE A 174 -11.82 -7.98 27.86
C ILE A 174 -13.12 -8.02 28.67
N TRP A 175 -14.25 -7.63 28.09
CA TRP A 175 -15.50 -7.42 28.83
C TRP A 175 -16.07 -8.73 29.41
N GLN A 176 -16.08 -9.83 28.65
CA GLN A 176 -16.50 -11.13 29.20
C GLN A 176 -15.58 -11.64 30.31
N ARG A 177 -14.30 -11.25 30.32
CA ARG A 177 -13.37 -11.62 31.38
C ARG A 177 -13.63 -10.88 32.68
N PHE A 178 -14.07 -9.62 32.60
CA PHE A 178 -14.54 -8.85 33.76
C PHE A 178 -15.95 -9.26 34.21
N ARG A 179 -16.84 -9.59 33.27
CA ARG A 179 -18.24 -9.98 33.54
C ARG A 179 -18.59 -11.30 32.85
N ALA A 180 -18.27 -12.40 33.52
CA ALA A 180 -18.39 -13.78 32.99
C ALA A 180 -19.81 -14.24 32.58
N ARG A 181 -20.87 -13.52 32.98
CA ARG A 181 -22.27 -13.81 32.63
C ARG A 181 -22.97 -12.61 32.00
N ALA A 182 -22.30 -11.89 31.11
CA ALA A 182 -22.93 -10.83 30.33
C ALA A 182 -23.95 -11.42 29.33
N PRO A 183 -25.20 -10.94 29.28
CA PRO A 183 -26.18 -11.34 28.28
C PRO A 183 -25.80 -10.80 26.89
N GLN A 184 -26.26 -11.46 25.82
CA GLN A 184 -25.90 -11.11 24.42
C GLN A 184 -26.21 -9.66 24.03
N TRP A 185 -27.30 -9.07 24.54
CA TRP A 185 -27.64 -7.68 24.23
C TRP A 185 -26.65 -6.68 24.84
N GLU A 186 -26.06 -7.02 25.99
CA GLU A 186 -25.05 -6.18 26.64
C GLU A 186 -23.74 -6.18 25.84
N LEU A 187 -23.35 -7.34 25.30
CA LEU A 187 -22.18 -7.49 24.44
C LEU A 187 -22.29 -6.75 23.10
N LEU A 188 -23.52 -6.42 22.66
CA LEU A 188 -23.76 -5.66 21.42
C LEU A 188 -23.76 -4.14 21.65
N ILE A 189 -23.98 -3.68 22.88
CA ILE A 189 -24.08 -2.25 23.22
C ILE A 189 -22.73 -1.69 23.69
N VAL A 190 -21.96 -2.52 24.39
CA VAL A 190 -20.67 -2.16 25.01
C VAL A 190 -19.54 -2.03 23.98
#